data_AF-A0A963I023-F1
#
_entry.id   AF-A0A963I023-F1
#
_cell.length_a   1.000
_cell.length_b   1.000
_cell.length_c   1.000
_cell.angle_alpha   90.00
_cell.angle_beta   90.00
_cell.angle_gamma   90.00
#
_symmetry.space_group_name_H-M   'P 1'
#
loop_
_entity.id
_entity.type
_entity.pdbx_description
1 polymer ?
#
loop_
_entity_poly.entity_id
_entity_poly.type
_entity_poly.pdbx_seq_one_letter_code
_entity_poly.pdbx_strand_id
1 'polypeptide(L)'
;MRTRLLLRIAMLALLLNLTGCPRQLVQPYDNRLLDDAETLYRETAAMIDRGIRVSPANDAARAAIAAPETHAGHASQFRPDYASAISTVDVMLLRALASQQSVSPVGERLQTRINSLLDEALPSACAELQADMAALAGPRLTIANLVDLKCLLIRWQAQHEDPTLTRQTLILKQSNWALRKSALFKAVLSIETAERAKSE
;
A
#
# COMPACT_ATOMS: atom_id res chain seq x y z
N MET A 1 7.09 53.14 -4.07
CA MET A 1 6.22 52.07 -3.50
C MET A 1 6.15 50.80 -4.35
N ARG A 2 6.11 50.86 -5.69
CA ARG A 2 6.04 49.68 -6.58
C ARG A 2 7.22 48.69 -6.48
N THR A 3 8.44 49.16 -6.27
CA THR A 3 9.64 48.31 -6.15
C THR A 3 9.67 47.44 -4.87
N ARG A 4 9.08 47.92 -3.77
CA ARG A 4 8.98 47.14 -2.51
C ARG A 4 7.90 46.05 -2.59
N LEU A 5 6.89 46.23 -3.44
CA LEU A 5 5.83 45.24 -3.66
C LEU A 5 6.34 44.07 -4.53
N LEU A 6 7.10 44.36 -5.58
CA LEU A 6 7.70 43.35 -6.44
C LEU A 6 8.73 42.47 -5.70
N LEU A 7 9.52 43.07 -4.79
CA LEU A 7 10.47 42.32 -3.96
C LEU A 7 9.77 41.36 -2.98
N ARG A 8 8.62 41.77 -2.41
CA ARG A 8 7.83 40.92 -1.50
C ARG A 8 7.13 39.78 -2.23
N ILE A 9 6.66 40.00 -3.45
CA ILE A 9 6.04 38.95 -4.29
C ILE A 9 7.10 37.93 -4.75
N ALA A 10 8.30 38.40 -5.12
CA ALA A 10 9.41 37.51 -5.49
C ALA A 10 9.89 36.64 -4.31
N MET A 11 9.91 37.18 -3.09
CA MET A 11 10.26 36.43 -1.88
C MET A 11 9.18 35.39 -1.49
N LEU A 12 7.90 35.72 -1.71
CA LEU A 12 6.79 34.79 -1.46
C LEU A 12 6.77 33.62 -2.46
N ALA A 13 7.10 33.88 -3.73
CA ALA A 13 7.24 32.86 -4.76
C ALA A 13 8.46 31.94 -4.52
N LEU A 14 9.53 32.45 -3.92
CA LEU A 14 10.71 31.64 -3.56
C LEU A 14 10.43 30.72 -2.35
N LEU A 15 9.61 31.16 -1.40
CA LEU A 15 9.19 30.36 -0.23
C LEU A 15 8.20 29.26 -0.58
N LEU A 16 7.38 29.42 -1.63
CA LEU A 16 6.44 28.40 -2.12
C LEU A 16 7.11 27.24 -2.87
N ASN A 17 8.37 27.39 -3.29
CA ASN A 17 9.12 26.31 -3.96
C ASN A 17 9.94 25.42 -2.99
N LEU A 18 9.87 25.69 -1.68
CA LEU A 18 10.73 25.03 -0.67
C LEU A 18 10.01 24.01 0.22
N THR A 19 8.75 23.68 -0.04
CA THR A 19 7.97 22.76 0.82
C THR A 19 7.70 21.37 0.23
N GLY A 20 8.25 21.05 -0.94
CA GLY A 20 8.24 19.68 -1.45
C GLY A 20 9.59 19.01 -1.21
N CYS A 21 9.67 18.02 -0.31
CA CYS A 21 10.80 17.08 -0.34
C CYS A 21 10.78 16.37 -1.71
N PRO A 22 11.74 16.62 -2.63
CA PRO A 22 11.71 16.02 -3.94
C PRO A 22 11.89 14.51 -3.79
N ARG A 23 10.95 13.73 -4.33
CA ARG A 23 11.10 12.27 -4.38
C ARG A 23 12.20 11.90 -5.37
N GLN A 24 13.18 11.14 -4.92
CA GLN A 24 14.36 10.79 -5.69
C GLN A 24 14.15 9.46 -6.42
N LEU A 25 14.29 9.46 -7.75
CA LEU A 25 14.17 8.29 -8.62
C LEU A 25 15.42 7.37 -8.61
N VAL A 26 16.49 7.77 -7.92
CA VAL A 26 17.88 7.26 -8.08
C VAL A 26 18.11 5.88 -7.45
N GLN A 27 17.17 4.96 -7.57
CA GLN A 27 17.41 3.53 -7.31
C GLN A 27 17.77 2.85 -8.63
N PRO A 28 18.63 1.82 -8.64
CA PRO A 28 18.84 1.02 -9.84
C PRO A 28 17.54 0.35 -10.26
N TYR A 29 17.37 0.22 -11.57
CA TYR A 29 16.26 -0.49 -12.21
C TYR A 29 16.30 -2.00 -11.89
N ASP A 30 15.15 -2.58 -11.57
CA ASP A 30 14.99 -4.01 -11.25
C ASP A 30 13.81 -4.64 -11.99
N ASN A 31 14.10 -5.40 -13.07
CA ASN A 31 13.10 -6.16 -13.82
C ASN A 31 12.29 -7.12 -12.95
N ARG A 32 12.92 -7.71 -11.93
CA ARG A 32 12.22 -8.69 -11.09
C ARG A 32 11.14 -8.02 -10.26
N LEU A 33 11.33 -6.76 -9.88
CA LEU A 33 10.33 -6.00 -9.16
C LEU A 33 9.08 -5.74 -10.01
N LEU A 34 9.22 -5.60 -11.33
CA LEU A 34 8.10 -5.52 -12.27
C LEU A 34 7.36 -6.86 -12.34
N ASP A 35 8.08 -7.97 -12.53
CA ASP A 35 7.48 -9.32 -12.59
C ASP A 35 6.71 -9.65 -11.29
N ASP A 36 7.29 -9.31 -10.15
CA ASP A 36 6.68 -9.52 -8.84
C ASP A 36 5.44 -8.61 -8.65
N ALA A 37 5.46 -7.37 -9.16
CA ALA A 37 4.31 -6.46 -9.14
C ALA A 37 3.14 -6.96 -10.00
N GLU A 38 3.43 -7.48 -11.20
CA GLU A 38 2.43 -8.09 -12.09
C GLU A 38 1.83 -9.35 -11.47
N THR A 39 2.65 -10.17 -10.82
CA THR A 39 2.22 -11.39 -10.11
C THR A 39 1.30 -11.01 -8.95
N LEU A 40 1.72 -10.06 -8.11
CA LEU A 40 0.91 -9.54 -7.01
C LEU A 40 -0.44 -8.99 -7.51
N TYR A 41 -0.44 -8.22 -8.61
CA TYR A 41 -1.67 -7.71 -9.21
C TYR A 41 -2.61 -8.84 -9.60
N ARG A 42 -2.12 -9.85 -10.32
CA ARG A 42 -2.92 -10.98 -10.81
C ARG A 42 -3.57 -11.75 -9.67
N GLU A 43 -2.79 -12.10 -8.65
CA GLU A 43 -3.26 -12.88 -7.51
C GLU A 43 -4.25 -12.09 -6.65
N THR A 44 -3.92 -10.83 -6.34
CA THR A 44 -4.79 -9.96 -5.54
C THR A 44 -6.07 -9.60 -6.30
N ALA A 45 -6.00 -9.41 -7.62
CA ALA A 45 -7.19 -9.20 -8.46
C ALA A 45 -8.08 -10.45 -8.48
N ALA A 46 -7.51 -11.66 -8.53
CA ALA A 46 -8.27 -12.90 -8.45
C ALA A 46 -9.00 -13.05 -7.09
N MET A 47 -8.33 -12.69 -5.99
CA MET A 47 -8.95 -12.59 -4.66
C MET A 47 -10.12 -11.60 -4.68
N ILE A 48 -9.94 -10.40 -5.24
CA ILE A 48 -10.99 -9.37 -5.32
C ILE A 48 -12.17 -9.86 -6.16
N ASP A 49 -11.92 -10.46 -7.33
CA ASP A 49 -12.96 -10.98 -8.21
C ASP A 49 -13.74 -12.13 -7.55
N ARG A 50 -13.07 -12.97 -6.76
CA ARG A 50 -13.74 -13.95 -5.90
C ARG A 50 -14.63 -13.25 -4.88
N GLY A 51 -14.12 -12.23 -4.20
CA GLY A 51 -14.87 -11.37 -3.28
C GLY A 51 -16.14 -10.80 -3.89
N ILE A 52 -16.06 -10.25 -5.10
CA ILE A 52 -17.23 -9.73 -5.84
C ILE A 52 -18.27 -10.83 -6.06
N ARG A 53 -17.85 -12.04 -6.48
CA ARG A 53 -18.78 -13.14 -6.76
C ARG A 53 -19.51 -13.66 -5.52
N VAL A 54 -18.81 -13.76 -4.39
CA VAL A 54 -19.36 -14.38 -3.17
C VAL A 54 -20.02 -13.38 -2.23
N SER A 55 -19.84 -12.07 -2.44
CA SER A 55 -20.36 -11.04 -1.55
C SER A 55 -21.81 -10.64 -1.86
N PRO A 56 -22.57 -10.25 -0.82
CA PRO A 56 -23.90 -9.68 -1.00
C PRO A 56 -23.84 -8.33 -1.74
N ALA A 57 -24.85 -8.07 -2.56
CA ALA A 57 -24.94 -6.82 -3.33
C ALA A 57 -25.15 -5.58 -2.44
N ASN A 58 -25.89 -5.73 -1.33
CA ASN A 58 -26.28 -4.63 -0.45
C ASN A 58 -26.45 -5.09 1.01
N ASP A 59 -26.79 -4.14 1.88
CA ASP A 59 -26.92 -4.39 3.32
C ASP A 59 -28.12 -5.28 3.68
N ALA A 60 -29.21 -5.24 2.90
CA ALA A 60 -30.37 -6.11 3.13
C ALA A 60 -30.02 -7.57 2.80
N ALA A 61 -29.36 -7.82 1.67
CA ALA A 61 -28.87 -9.14 1.29
C ALA A 61 -27.85 -9.68 2.31
N ARG A 62 -26.98 -8.81 2.84
CA ARG A 62 -26.03 -9.19 3.90
C ARG A 62 -26.72 -9.56 5.21
N ALA A 63 -27.73 -8.79 5.62
CA ALA A 63 -28.48 -9.05 6.86
C ALA A 63 -29.32 -10.34 6.79
N ALA A 64 -29.68 -10.80 5.59
CA ALA A 64 -30.40 -12.05 5.38
C ALA A 64 -29.52 -13.31 5.52
N ILE A 65 -28.20 -13.16 5.70
CA ILE A 65 -27.27 -14.29 5.87
C ILE A 65 -27.42 -14.85 7.28
N ALA A 66 -27.98 -16.07 7.39
CA ALA A 66 -28.27 -16.70 8.68
C ALA A 66 -27.02 -17.22 9.43
N ALA A 67 -25.99 -17.65 8.70
CA ALA A 67 -24.75 -18.23 9.24
C ALA A 67 -23.52 -17.50 8.65
N PRO A 68 -23.24 -16.25 9.04
CA PRO A 68 -22.16 -15.45 8.46
C PRO A 68 -20.79 -16.11 8.54
N GLU A 69 -20.50 -16.83 9.62
CA GLU A 69 -19.21 -17.48 9.92
C GLU A 69 -18.82 -18.58 8.92
N THR A 70 -19.80 -19.21 8.27
CA THR A 70 -19.58 -20.25 7.24
C THR A 70 -19.72 -19.71 5.82
N HIS A 71 -20.11 -18.45 5.66
CA HIS A 71 -20.35 -17.85 4.36
C HIS A 71 -19.04 -17.68 3.57
N ALA A 72 -19.07 -17.95 2.27
CA ALA A 72 -17.88 -17.85 1.41
C ALA A 72 -17.28 -16.43 1.34
N GLY A 73 -18.08 -15.40 1.66
CA GLY A 73 -17.65 -14.00 1.76
C GLY A 73 -17.10 -13.55 3.12
N HIS A 74 -17.08 -14.45 4.11
CA HIS A 74 -16.61 -14.14 5.47
C HIS A 74 -15.11 -13.86 5.50
N ALA A 75 -14.66 -12.93 6.35
CA ALA A 75 -13.26 -12.51 6.43
C ALA A 75 -12.26 -13.68 6.61
N SER A 76 -12.65 -14.72 7.37
CA SER A 76 -11.80 -15.92 7.55
C SER A 76 -11.42 -16.61 6.25
N GLN A 77 -12.27 -16.55 5.22
CA GLN A 77 -12.04 -17.15 3.90
C GLN A 77 -11.02 -16.36 3.05
N PHE A 78 -10.66 -15.14 3.47
CA PHE A 78 -9.76 -14.24 2.75
C PHE A 78 -8.46 -13.95 3.51
N ARG A 79 -8.37 -14.34 4.79
CA ARG A 79 -7.14 -14.18 5.59
C ARG A 79 -5.89 -14.73 4.89
N PRO A 80 -5.92 -15.95 4.29
CA PRO A 80 -4.73 -16.46 3.59
C PRO A 80 -4.32 -15.60 2.40
N ASP A 81 -5.28 -15.09 1.63
CA ASP A 81 -4.98 -14.24 0.48
C ASP A 81 -4.42 -12.87 0.89
N TYR A 82 -4.95 -12.25 1.95
CA TYR A 82 -4.35 -11.02 2.49
C TYR A 82 -2.93 -11.26 2.99
N ALA A 83 -2.72 -12.33 3.76
CA ALA A 83 -1.40 -12.68 4.26
C ALA A 83 -0.40 -12.91 3.12
N SER A 84 -0.83 -13.62 2.08
CA SER A 84 -0.02 -13.83 0.86
C SER A 84 0.32 -12.50 0.17
N ALA A 85 -0.69 -11.65 -0.07
CA ALA A 85 -0.47 -10.37 -0.75
C ALA A 85 0.45 -9.43 0.06
N ILE A 86 0.27 -9.36 1.37
CA ILE A 86 1.12 -8.56 2.28
C ILE A 86 2.56 -9.09 2.26
N SER A 87 2.74 -10.41 2.40
CA SER A 87 4.06 -11.05 2.39
C SER A 87 4.79 -10.85 1.06
N THR A 88 4.08 -10.91 -0.07
CA THR A 88 4.66 -10.59 -1.39
C THR A 88 5.17 -9.15 -1.44
N VAL A 89 4.42 -8.18 -0.91
CA VAL A 89 4.89 -6.78 -0.83
C VAL A 89 6.11 -6.66 0.09
N ASP A 90 6.20 -7.45 1.16
CA ASP A 90 7.38 -7.46 2.04
C ASP A 90 8.63 -7.97 1.32
N VAL A 91 8.51 -9.01 0.50
CA VAL A 91 9.60 -9.49 -0.35
C VAL A 91 10.04 -8.41 -1.34
N MET A 92 9.08 -7.73 -1.98
CA MET A 92 9.35 -6.63 -2.91
C MET A 92 10.05 -5.45 -2.21
N LEU A 93 9.63 -5.09 -0.98
CA LEU A 93 10.28 -4.07 -0.17
C LEU A 93 11.72 -4.44 0.17
N LEU A 94 11.94 -5.65 0.69
CA LEU A 94 13.29 -6.16 1.00
C LEU A 94 14.20 -6.09 -0.23
N ARG A 95 13.70 -6.46 -1.40
CA ARG A 95 14.44 -6.38 -2.66
C ARG A 95 14.78 -4.94 -3.05
N ALA A 96 13.78 -4.04 -3.03
CA ALA A 96 13.97 -2.63 -3.35
C ALA A 96 14.93 -1.92 -2.38
N LEU A 97 15.03 -2.40 -1.15
CA LEU A 97 15.98 -1.90 -0.14
C LEU A 97 17.38 -2.49 -0.35
N ALA A 98 17.50 -3.78 -0.63
CA ALA A 98 18.77 -4.47 -0.87
C ALA A 98 19.48 -3.98 -2.13
N SER A 99 18.73 -3.59 -3.17
CA SER A 99 19.30 -3.09 -4.43
C SER A 99 20.01 -1.74 -4.30
N GLN A 100 19.95 -1.07 -3.14
CA GLN A 100 20.46 0.30 -2.97
C GLN A 100 21.97 0.41 -2.72
N GLN A 101 22.73 -0.67 -2.76
CA GLN A 101 24.21 -0.73 -2.60
C GLN A 101 24.82 -0.04 -1.35
N SER A 102 24.03 0.61 -0.49
CA SER A 102 24.47 1.11 0.82
C SER A 102 23.82 0.29 1.92
N VAL A 103 24.18 -0.99 2.03
CA VAL A 103 23.99 -1.75 3.28
C VAL A 103 25.05 -1.27 4.28
N SER A 104 24.94 0.00 4.67
CA SER A 104 25.52 0.52 5.90
C SER A 104 24.63 0.06 7.08
N PRO A 105 24.99 0.27 8.37
CA PRO A 105 24.20 -0.05 9.58
C PRO A 105 22.71 0.35 9.63
N VAL A 106 22.16 0.86 8.52
CA VAL A 106 20.75 0.98 8.16
C VAL A 106 20.11 -0.39 7.87
N GLY A 107 20.82 -1.33 7.23
CA GLY A 107 20.28 -2.65 6.84
C GLY A 107 19.86 -3.54 8.01
N GLU A 108 20.68 -3.61 9.07
CA GLU A 108 20.36 -4.37 10.29
C GLU A 108 19.22 -3.76 11.10
N ARG A 109 19.16 -2.43 11.18
CA ARG A 109 18.06 -1.70 11.83
C ARG A 109 16.75 -1.88 11.07
N LEU A 110 16.81 -1.85 9.74
CA LEU A 110 15.68 -2.08 8.86
C LEU A 110 15.18 -3.52 8.98
N GLN A 111 16.05 -4.53 9.04
CA GLN A 111 15.62 -5.92 9.22
C GLN A 111 14.98 -6.15 10.60
N THR A 112 15.51 -5.54 11.65
CA THR A 112 14.92 -5.57 13.00
C THR A 112 13.56 -4.86 13.03
N ARG A 113 13.42 -3.72 12.35
CA ARG A 113 12.15 -2.95 12.28
C ARG A 113 11.13 -3.62 11.36
N ILE A 114 11.55 -4.19 10.22
CA ILE A 114 10.69 -4.97 9.32
C ILE A 114 10.14 -6.17 10.08
N ASN A 115 10.96 -6.91 10.84
CA ASN A 115 10.48 -8.00 11.68
C ASN A 115 9.47 -7.49 12.74
N SER A 116 9.74 -6.35 13.38
CA SER A 116 8.81 -5.72 14.32
C SER A 116 7.48 -5.24 13.68
N LEU A 117 7.52 -4.78 12.42
CA LEU A 117 6.35 -4.27 11.68
C LEU A 117 5.60 -5.40 10.95
N LEU A 118 6.28 -6.51 10.66
CA LEU A 118 5.70 -7.78 10.18
C LEU A 118 4.87 -8.43 11.28
N ASP A 119 5.35 -8.40 12.52
CA ASP A 119 4.68 -9.03 13.66
C ASP A 119 3.45 -8.24 14.14
N GLU A 120 3.39 -6.92 13.90
CA GLU A 120 2.30 -6.09 14.40
C GLU A 120 1.14 -5.90 13.42
N ALA A 121 1.34 -5.78 12.10
CA ALA A 121 0.27 -5.68 11.08
C ALA A 121 -0.99 -4.85 11.47
N LEU A 122 -0.84 -3.83 12.32
CA LEU A 122 -1.94 -3.02 12.83
C LEU A 122 -2.13 -1.78 11.95
N PRO A 123 -3.38 -1.34 11.67
CA PRO A 123 -3.65 -0.13 10.90
C PRO A 123 -2.97 1.15 11.43
N SER A 124 -2.71 1.23 12.74
CA SER A 124 -1.98 2.33 13.39
C SER A 124 -0.48 2.35 13.04
N ALA A 125 0.12 1.20 12.76
CA ALA A 125 1.54 1.07 12.44
C ALA A 125 1.89 1.63 11.04
N CYS A 126 0.90 1.96 10.21
CA CYS A 126 1.15 2.49 8.86
C CYS A 126 1.74 3.90 8.85
N ALA A 127 1.38 4.76 9.80
CA ALA A 127 1.98 6.09 9.90
C ALA A 127 3.45 5.99 10.34
N GLU A 128 3.73 5.08 11.27
CA GLU A 128 5.08 4.80 11.77
C GLU A 128 5.95 4.13 10.70
N LEU A 129 5.43 3.14 9.97
CA LEU A 129 6.10 2.51 8.84
C LEU A 129 6.43 3.53 7.75
N GLN A 130 5.50 4.43 7.39
CA GLN A 130 5.76 5.48 6.41
C GLN A 130 6.88 6.43 6.89
N ALA A 131 6.88 6.82 8.18
CA ALA A 131 7.91 7.67 8.75
C ALA A 131 9.29 6.99 8.83
N ASP A 132 9.33 5.74 9.28
CA ASP A 132 10.55 4.94 9.36
C ASP A 132 11.15 4.68 7.98
N MET A 133 10.30 4.40 6.98
CA MET A 133 10.74 4.21 5.60
C MET A 133 11.24 5.51 4.97
N ALA A 134 10.61 6.64 5.26
CA ALA A 134 11.15 7.95 4.86
C ALA A 134 12.53 8.22 5.48
N ALA A 135 12.75 7.79 6.73
CA ALA A 135 14.04 7.93 7.41
C ALA A 135 15.12 6.95 6.90
N LEU A 136 14.74 5.72 6.56
CA LEU A 136 15.68 4.65 6.16
C LEU A 136 15.98 4.67 4.66
N ALA A 137 14.97 4.90 3.83
CA ALA A 137 15.08 4.87 2.38
C ALA A 137 15.10 6.26 1.73
N GLY A 138 15.03 7.35 2.50
CA GLY A 138 14.90 8.69 1.92
C GLY A 138 13.64 8.83 1.06
N PRO A 139 13.55 9.85 0.19
CA PRO A 139 12.31 10.15 -0.52
C PRO A 139 12.16 9.29 -1.79
N ARG A 140 12.45 7.99 -1.73
CA ARG A 140 12.51 7.11 -2.90
C ARG A 140 11.13 6.62 -3.34
N LEU A 141 10.78 6.88 -4.60
CA LEU A 141 9.40 6.71 -5.07
C LEU A 141 8.91 5.26 -5.08
N THR A 142 9.69 4.30 -5.58
CA THR A 142 9.30 2.88 -5.61
C THR A 142 9.03 2.34 -4.20
N ILE A 143 9.90 2.63 -3.23
CA ILE A 143 9.73 2.15 -1.86
C ILE A 143 8.50 2.80 -1.22
N ALA A 144 8.32 4.10 -1.39
CA ALA A 144 7.12 4.78 -0.91
C ALA A 144 5.84 4.14 -1.46
N ASN A 145 5.81 3.84 -2.77
CA ASN A 145 4.65 3.20 -3.41
C ASN A 145 4.41 1.77 -2.89
N LEU A 146 5.46 1.01 -2.61
CA LEU A 146 5.35 -0.32 -2.01
C LEU A 146 4.83 -0.27 -0.56
N VAL A 147 5.30 0.68 0.24
CA VAL A 147 4.80 0.92 1.60
C VAL A 147 3.32 1.31 1.57
N ASP A 148 2.94 2.20 0.67
CA ASP A 148 1.55 2.61 0.49
C ASP A 148 0.66 1.42 0.09
N LEU A 149 1.15 0.52 -0.78
CA LEU A 149 0.45 -0.72 -1.14
C LEU A 149 0.31 -1.69 0.04
N LYS A 150 1.37 -1.91 0.82
CA LYS A 150 1.30 -2.74 2.05
C LYS A 150 0.23 -2.19 3.00
N CYS A 151 0.25 -0.88 3.22
CA CYS A 151 -0.72 -0.22 4.10
C CYS A 151 -2.15 -0.28 3.58
N LEU A 152 -2.34 -0.20 2.26
CA LEU A 152 -3.63 -0.40 1.63
C LEU A 152 -4.17 -1.81 1.91
N LEU A 153 -3.35 -2.86 1.76
CA LEU A 153 -3.73 -4.26 2.00
C LEU A 153 -4.06 -4.52 3.48
N ILE A 154 -3.23 -4.06 4.41
CA ILE A 154 -3.49 -4.16 5.86
C ILE A 154 -4.82 -3.48 6.22
N ARG A 155 -5.06 -2.27 5.69
CA ARG A 155 -6.32 -1.57 5.93
C ARG A 155 -7.52 -2.33 5.36
N TRP A 156 -7.37 -2.97 4.19
CA TRP A 156 -8.44 -3.78 3.61
C TRP A 156 -8.77 -5.00 4.45
N GLN A 157 -7.76 -5.69 4.97
CA GLN A 157 -7.97 -6.79 5.89
C GLN A 157 -8.71 -6.30 7.15
N ALA A 158 -8.20 -5.26 7.81
CA ALA A 158 -8.82 -4.71 9.01
C ALA A 158 -10.28 -4.26 8.76
N GLN A 159 -10.57 -3.63 7.62
CA GLN A 159 -11.94 -3.26 7.24
C GLN A 159 -12.86 -4.47 7.02
N HIS A 160 -12.32 -5.58 6.51
CA HIS A 160 -13.09 -6.81 6.31
C HIS A 160 -13.38 -7.48 7.66
N GLU A 161 -12.45 -7.37 8.60
CA GLU A 161 -12.53 -7.92 9.95
C GLU A 161 -13.23 -6.99 10.95
N ASP A 162 -13.63 -5.78 10.54
CA ASP A 162 -14.31 -4.82 11.40
C ASP A 162 -15.83 -5.13 11.50
N PRO A 163 -16.33 -5.56 12.67
CA PRO A 163 -17.76 -5.84 12.86
C PRO A 163 -18.63 -4.59 12.74
N THR A 164 -18.11 -3.39 12.98
CA THR A 164 -18.85 -2.14 12.82
C THR A 164 -19.11 -1.86 11.34
N LEU A 165 -18.10 -1.99 10.49
CA LEU A 165 -18.22 -1.75 9.05
C LEU A 165 -18.99 -2.86 8.33
N THR A 166 -18.92 -4.08 8.86
CA THR A 166 -19.54 -5.27 8.27
C THR A 166 -20.89 -5.64 8.89
N ARG A 167 -21.42 -4.83 9.81
CA ARG A 167 -22.68 -5.10 10.54
C ARG A 167 -22.68 -6.47 11.23
N GLN A 168 -21.61 -6.77 11.96
CA GLN A 168 -21.37 -8.00 12.73
C GLN A 168 -21.25 -9.28 11.89
N THR A 169 -21.24 -9.18 10.56
CA THR A 169 -21.14 -10.36 9.68
C THR A 169 -19.73 -10.70 9.24
N LEU A 170 -18.79 -9.74 9.33
CA LEU A 170 -17.45 -9.84 8.73
C LEU A 170 -17.48 -10.16 7.22
N ILE A 171 -18.56 -9.74 6.54
CA ILE A 171 -18.77 -9.89 5.10
C ILE A 171 -18.86 -8.51 4.47
N LEU A 172 -18.00 -8.26 3.49
CA LEU A 172 -18.03 -7.04 2.67
C LEU A 172 -19.09 -7.14 1.57
N LYS A 173 -19.58 -6.00 1.09
CA LYS A 173 -20.47 -5.95 -0.08
C LYS A 173 -19.68 -6.00 -1.38
N GLN A 174 -20.35 -6.33 -2.49
CA GLN A 174 -19.75 -6.30 -3.82
C GLN A 174 -19.10 -4.94 -4.15
N SER A 175 -19.75 -3.84 -3.76
CA SER A 175 -19.23 -2.49 -3.98
C SER A 175 -17.93 -2.22 -3.22
N ASN A 176 -17.74 -2.79 -2.03
CA ASN A 176 -16.48 -2.69 -1.30
C ASN A 176 -15.34 -3.32 -2.11
N TRP A 177 -15.56 -4.51 -2.67
CA TRP A 177 -14.56 -5.19 -3.50
C TRP A 177 -14.29 -4.48 -4.83
N ALA A 178 -15.32 -3.97 -5.50
CA ALA A 178 -15.15 -3.22 -6.74
C ALA A 178 -14.25 -1.98 -6.56
N LEU A 179 -14.40 -1.25 -5.45
CA LEU A 179 -13.53 -0.12 -5.11
C LEU A 179 -12.07 -0.54 -4.92
N ARG A 180 -11.84 -1.73 -4.33
CA ARG A 180 -10.50 -2.29 -4.15
C ARG A 180 -9.81 -2.61 -5.46
N LYS A 181 -10.54 -3.11 -6.46
CA LYS A 181 -9.98 -3.39 -7.80
C LYS A 181 -9.36 -2.15 -8.44
N SER A 182 -10.06 -1.01 -8.36
CA SER A 182 -9.56 0.28 -8.87
C SER A 182 -8.34 0.77 -8.09
N ALA A 183 -8.36 0.66 -6.77
CA ALA A 183 -7.26 1.07 -5.92
C ALA A 183 -6.00 0.20 -6.10
N LEU A 184 -6.16 -1.13 -6.24
CA LEU A 184 -5.07 -2.06 -6.56
C LEU A 184 -4.39 -1.68 -7.87
N PHE A 185 -5.19 -1.46 -8.93
CA PHE A 185 -4.67 -1.08 -10.24
C PHE A 185 -3.83 0.19 -10.16
N LYS A 186 -4.32 1.23 -9.48
CA LYS A 186 -3.59 2.49 -9.31
C LYS A 186 -2.28 2.30 -8.54
N ALA A 187 -2.31 1.53 -7.45
CA ALA A 187 -1.13 1.29 -6.63
C ALA A 187 -0.03 0.54 -7.40
N VAL A 188 -0.39 -0.54 -8.10
CA VAL A 188 0.55 -1.31 -8.93
C VAL A 188 1.08 -0.46 -10.09
N LEU A 189 0.22 0.28 -10.79
CA LEU A 189 0.64 1.17 -11.87
C LEU A 189 1.64 2.22 -11.37
N SER A 190 1.46 2.78 -10.18
CA SER A 190 2.43 3.71 -9.59
C SER A 190 3.78 3.06 -9.29
N ILE A 191 3.82 1.80 -8.88
CA ILE A 191 5.07 1.03 -8.69
C ILE A 191 5.75 0.82 -10.04
N GLU A 192 5.04 0.31 -11.04
CA GLU A 192 5.61 0.06 -12.36
C GLU A 192 6.10 1.34 -13.04
N THR A 193 5.33 2.42 -12.94
CA THR A 193 5.72 3.73 -13.49
C THR A 193 7.01 4.23 -12.82
N ALA A 194 7.10 4.13 -11.50
CA ALA A 194 8.29 4.54 -10.75
C ALA A 194 9.51 3.67 -11.07
N GLU A 195 9.30 2.39 -11.37
CA GLU A 195 10.38 1.48 -11.74
C GLU A 195 10.85 1.71 -13.17
N ARG A 196 9.94 1.79 -14.14
CA ARG A 196 10.25 2.03 -15.55
C ARG A 196 10.93 3.38 -15.77
N ALA A 197 10.55 4.42 -15.02
CA ALA A 197 11.22 5.72 -15.07
C ALA A 197 12.71 5.71 -14.69
N LYS A 198 13.22 4.60 -14.14
CA LYS A 198 14.66 4.40 -13.85
C LYS A 198 15.45 3.81 -15.03
N SER A 199 14.74 3.23 -16.00
CA SER A 199 15.34 2.64 -17.20
C SER A 199 15.53 3.65 -18.34
N GLU A 200 14.97 4.84 -18.18
CA GLU A 200 15.12 6.01 -19.06
C GLU A 200 16.25 6.92 -18.57
#